data_AF-A0A2T6NHR8-F1
#
_entry.id   AF-A0A2T6NHR8-F1
#
_cell.length_a   1.000
_cell.length_b   1.000
_cell.length_c   1.000
_cell.angle_alpha   90.00
_cell.angle_beta   90.00
_cell.angle_gamma   90.00
#
_symmetry.space_group_name_H-M   'P 1'
#
loop_
_entity.id
_entity.type
_entity.pdbx_description
1 polymer ?
#
loop_
_entity_poly.entity_id
_entity_poly.type
_entity_poly.pdbx_seq_one_letter_code
_entity_poly.pdbx_strand_id
1 'polypeptide(L)' 'MAHCNTIFLQLLKLVSRHEFETLAKQHHTGRSFRTASRWSQFVVMMMA' A
#
# COMPACT_ATOMS: atom_id res chain seq x y z
N MET A 1 9.08 -2.98 18.32
CA MET A 1 8.79 -2.84 16.88
C MET A 1 10.11 -2.95 16.14
N ALA A 2 10.32 -3.98 15.32
CA ALA A 2 11.53 -4.07 14.52
C ALA A 2 11.52 -2.94 13.49
N HIS A 3 12.51 -2.05 13.53
CA HIS A 3 12.75 -1.07 12.48
C HIS A 3 13.25 -1.84 11.24
N CYS A 4 12.33 -2.35 10.42
CA CYS A 4 12.67 -2.98 9.16
C CYS A 4 13.16 -1.89 8.18
N ASN A 5 14.45 -1.56 8.20
CA ASN A 5 15.05 -0.54 7.33
C ASN A 5 15.57 -1.15 6.02
N THR A 6 14.67 -1.75 5.23
CA THR A 6 15.06 -2.25 3.90
C THR A 6 15.11 -1.07 2.91
N ILE A 7 15.98 -1.17 1.90
CA ILE A 7 15.99 -0.20 0.79
C ILE A 7 14.59 -0.10 0.16
N PHE A 8 13.88 -1.23 0.07
CA PHE A 8 12.50 -1.27 -0.37
C PHE A 8 11.57 -0.39 0.48
N LEU A 9 11.65 -0.45 1.82
CA LEU A 9 10.85 0.41 2.69
C LEU A 9 11.24 1.90 2.53
N GLN A 10 12.51 2.20 2.24
CA GLN A 10 12.95 3.57 1.96
C GLN A 10 12.34 4.10 0.66
N LEU A 11 12.31 3.29 -0.40
CA LEU A 11 11.64 3.63 -1.66
C LEU A 11 10.13 3.82 -1.45
N LEU A 12 9.51 2.98 -0.63
CA LEU A 12 8.08 3.08 -0.30
C LEU A 12 7.69 4.37 0.43
N LYS A 13 8.63 5.01 1.14
CA LYS A 13 8.40 6.33 1.76
C LYS A 13 8.23 7.46 0.75
N LEU A 14 8.65 7.26 -0.50
CA LEU A 14 8.40 8.22 -1.58
C LEU A 14 6.90 8.28 -1.95
N VAL A 15 6.12 7.28 -1.54
CA VAL A 15 4.68 7.22 -1.77
C VAL A 15 3.95 7.45 -0.45
N SER A 16 3.16 8.52 -0.36
CA SER A 16 2.30 8.78 0.80
C SER A 16 1.20 7.73 0.89
N ARG A 17 1.30 6.82 1.87
CA ARG A 17 0.28 5.78 2.11
C ARG A 17 -1.12 6.37 2.32
N HIS A 18 -1.22 7.50 3.04
CA HIS A 18 -2.51 8.11 3.35
C HIS A 18 -3.20 8.66 2.10
N GLU A 19 -2.44 9.36 1.26
CA GLU A 19 -2.94 9.91 0.00
C GLU A 19 -3.31 8.77 -0.97
N PHE A 20 -2.46 7.76 -1.06
CA PHE A 20 -2.76 6.55 -1.82
C PHE A 20 -4.07 5.89 -1.36
N GLU A 21 -4.25 5.67 -0.06
CA GLU A 21 -5.48 5.06 0.48
C GLU A 21 -6.72 5.95 0.25
N THR A 22 -6.56 7.27 0.20
CA THR A 22 -7.63 8.22 -0.12
C THR A 22 -8.06 8.07 -1.58
N LEU A 23 -7.11 8.13 -2.52
CA LEU A 23 -7.36 7.92 -3.94
C LEU A 23 -7.91 6.52 -4.22
N ALA A 24 -7.35 5.51 -3.55
CA ALA A 24 -7.78 4.14 -3.69
C ALA A 24 -9.26 3.96 -3.29
N LYS A 25 -9.76 4.68 -2.28
CA LYS A 25 -11.17 4.68 -1.90
C LYS A 25 -12.03 5.41 -2.93
N GLN A 26 -11.56 6.57 -3.44
CA GLN A 26 -12.28 7.35 -4.45
C GLN A 26 -12.49 6.55 -5.76
N HIS A 27 -11.49 5.78 -6.16
CA HIS A 27 -11.52 4.97 -7.38
C HIS A 27 -11.90 3.50 -7.14
N HIS A 28 -12.24 3.11 -5.91
CA HIS A 28 -12.65 1.73 -5.65
C HIS A 28 -14.05 1.48 -6.20
N THR A 29 -14.15 0.48 -7.06
CA THR A 29 -15.41 -0.05 -7.56
C THR A 29 -15.52 -1.53 -7.21
N GLY A 30 -16.70 -1.98 -6.80
CA GLY A 30 -16.97 -3.39 -6.48
C GLY A 30 -17.09 -3.66 -4.98
N ARG A 31 -16.78 -4.89 -4.56
CA ARG A 31 -16.89 -5.30 -3.16
C ARG A 31 -15.68 -4.85 -2.33
N SER A 32 -15.97 -4.53 -1.07
CA SER A 32 -14.93 -4.28 -0.06
C SER A 32 -13.95 -5.45 0.09
N PHE A 33 -12.70 -5.13 0.34
CA PHE A 33 -11.65 -6.12 0.61
C PHE A 33 -11.84 -6.74 1.99
N ARG A 34 -11.58 -8.05 2.08
CA ARG A 34 -11.70 -8.79 3.35
C ARG A 34 -10.46 -8.68 4.24
N THR A 35 -9.26 -8.71 3.63
CA THR A 35 -8.00 -8.89 4.39
C THR A 35 -6.88 -7.99 3.89
N ALA A 36 -6.71 -7.83 2.58
CA ALA A 36 -5.64 -7.02 2.00
C ALA A 36 -6.18 -5.69 1.44
N SER A 37 -5.72 -4.56 2.00
CA SER A 37 -6.02 -3.23 1.45
C SER A 37 -5.40 -3.04 0.06
N ARG A 38 -5.85 -2.02 -0.68
CA ARG A 38 -5.21 -1.61 -1.95
C ARG A 38 -3.73 -1.31 -1.77
N TRP A 39 -3.34 -0.73 -0.63
CA TRP A 39 -1.94 -0.51 -0.29
C TRP A 39 -1.17 -1.82 -0.14
N SER A 40 -1.73 -2.79 0.60
CA SER A 40 -1.11 -4.11 0.75
C SER A 40 -0.98 -4.84 -0.59
N GLN A 41 -1.98 -4.76 -1.46
CA GLN A 41 -1.92 -5.32 -2.81
C GLN A 41 -0.82 -4.66 -3.65
N PHE A 42 -0.72 -3.33 -3.60
CA PHE A 42 0.34 -2.57 -4.28
C PHE A 42 1.75 -2.99 -3.83
N VAL A 43 1.97 -3.08 -2.51
CA VAL A 43 3.27 -3.52 -1.96
C VAL A 43 3.63 -4.93 -2.42
N VAL A 44 2.66 -5.85 -2.43
CA VAL A 44 2.87 -7.23 -2.92
C VAL A 44 3.20 -7.24 -4.40
N MET A 45 2.51 -6.46 -5.23
CA MET A 45 2.81 -6.35 -6.67
C MET A 45 4.20 -5.78 -6.95
N MET A 46 4.75 -4.95 -6.06
CA MET A 46 6.13 -4.45 -6.20
C MET A 46 7.21 -5.47 -5.79
N MET A 47 6.83 -6.54 -5.07
CA MET A 47 7.74 -7.59 -4.60
C MET A 47 7.66 -8.88 -5.42
N ALA A 48 6.65 -9.00 -6.29
CA ALA A 48 6.41 -10.14 -7.17
C ALA A 48 7.23 -10.01 -8.46
#